data_AF-T0Q008-F1
#
_entry.id   AF-T0Q008-F1
#
_cell.length_a   1.000
_cell.length_b   1.000
_cell.length_c   1.000
_cell.angle_alpha   90.00
_cell.angle_beta   90.00
_cell.angle_gamma   90.00
#
_symmetry.space_group_name_H-M   'P 1'
#
loop_
_entity.id
_entity.type
_entity.pdbx_description
1 polymer ?
#
loop_
_entity_poly.entity_id
_entity_poly.type
_entity_poly.pdbx_seq_one_letter_code
_entity_poly.pdbx_strand_id
1 'polypeptide(L)'
;MIAHSVGQQREPRAVWEPLHRSTLAMAIEHLGEAHPTTLAARTNYVKSLVYNDAMADALPLALDDSERRRSLHGLCNEHTADSLSNVGQIYTRLGKPRLALRWLRKAHTLQKTLLGGEHKATLTTLSLLVIVLLQMGDTIQAPALAELVAASEERTLGANHESTIVSRINSAISVLMAGDAAHAMSALLQLQTTLEARRELAHLLCIVHVNLGVVCAINGDRTAALAYYARAFHDMPFKVSAWMLYSFAVDAPTSPEGLAMVREYVMSTVDDEPEAWPTSCMVCCEPIVGSVVECAACPRDVFTFCTTCHDQHSSRLRHFCRHDASLTQWTRTRPPRRFFEEDALLAADVADFDAVNWRYQAYEAYCETHQVSMDERLQRTSVPSLNRRWHPML
;
A
#
# COMPACT_ATOMS: atom_id res chain seq x y z
N MET A 1 -26.94 13.83 -8.47
CA MET A 1 -26.81 13.69 -7.01
C MET A 1 -27.13 12.27 -6.54
N ILE A 2 -28.26 11.67 -6.97
CA ILE A 2 -28.64 10.29 -6.56
C ILE A 2 -27.59 9.23 -6.89
N ALA A 3 -27.04 9.19 -8.11
CA ALA A 3 -26.02 8.21 -8.47
C ALA A 3 -24.74 8.33 -7.60
N HIS A 4 -24.33 9.56 -7.29
CA HIS A 4 -23.16 9.83 -6.45
C HIS A 4 -23.40 9.41 -4.99
N SER A 5 -24.58 9.69 -4.44
CA SER A 5 -24.93 9.25 -3.08
C SER A 5 -25.03 7.73 -2.96
N VAL A 6 -25.62 7.05 -3.95
CA VAL A 6 -25.71 5.58 -3.97
C VAL A 6 -24.32 4.94 -4.13
N GLY A 7 -23.46 5.50 -4.97
CA GLY A 7 -22.07 5.05 -5.12
C GLY A 7 -21.22 5.20 -3.84
N GLN A 8 -21.59 6.10 -2.93
CA GLN A 8 -20.92 6.28 -1.64
C GLN A 8 -21.46 5.38 -0.52
N GLN A 9 -22.61 4.74 -0.72
CA GLN A 9 -23.25 3.84 0.25
C GLN A 9 -22.69 2.41 0.22
N ARG A 10 -21.61 2.15 -0.54
CA ARG A 10 -21.00 0.82 -0.74
C ARG A 10 -22.01 -0.23 -1.27
N GLU A 11 -23.02 0.23 -2.02
CA GLU A 11 -23.94 -0.65 -2.73
C GLU A 11 -23.22 -1.45 -3.83
N PRO A 12 -23.73 -2.62 -4.24
CA PRO A 12 -23.13 -3.40 -5.31
C PRO A 12 -22.97 -2.58 -6.60
N ARG A 13 -21.86 -2.79 -7.32
CA ARG A 13 -21.54 -2.05 -8.56
C ARG A 13 -22.67 -2.00 -9.57
N ALA A 14 -23.42 -3.10 -9.69
CA ALA A 14 -24.59 -3.22 -10.56
C ALA A 14 -25.72 -2.21 -10.26
N VAL A 15 -25.76 -1.65 -9.05
CA VAL A 15 -26.80 -0.69 -8.63
C VAL A 15 -26.43 0.75 -9.02
N TRP A 16 -25.18 1.17 -8.77
CA TRP A 16 -24.78 2.57 -8.97
C TRP A 16 -24.14 2.85 -10.34
N GLU A 17 -23.45 1.89 -10.94
CA GLU A 17 -22.75 2.14 -12.20
C GLU A 17 -23.69 2.43 -13.37
N PRO A 18 -24.80 1.67 -13.57
CA PRO A 18 -25.74 1.98 -14.65
C PRO A 18 -26.34 3.38 -14.52
N LEU A 19 -26.58 3.87 -13.30
CA LEU A 19 -27.10 5.22 -13.04
C LEU A 19 -26.09 6.29 -13.44
N HIS A 20 -24.81 6.09 -13.16
CA HIS A 20 -23.76 7.01 -13.61
C HIS A 20 -23.63 7.03 -15.13
N ARG A 21 -23.64 5.84 -15.76
CA ARG A 21 -23.53 5.71 -17.22
C ARG A 21 -24.73 6.33 -17.94
N SER A 22 -25.96 6.08 -17.47
CA SER A 22 -27.17 6.68 -18.06
C SER A 22 -27.21 8.19 -17.87
N THR A 23 -26.87 8.68 -16.67
CA THR A 23 -26.81 10.13 -16.40
C THR A 23 -25.80 10.83 -17.30
N LEU A 24 -24.61 10.24 -17.47
CA LEU A 24 -23.58 10.81 -18.34
C LEU A 24 -24.01 10.78 -19.81
N ALA A 25 -24.61 9.68 -20.28
CA ALA A 25 -25.10 9.55 -21.64
C ALA A 25 -26.18 10.60 -21.96
N MET A 26 -27.18 10.77 -21.08
CA MET A 26 -28.22 11.78 -21.24
C MET A 26 -27.67 13.21 -21.21
N ALA A 27 -26.69 13.48 -20.33
CA ALA A 27 -26.04 14.79 -20.27
C ALA A 27 -25.26 15.09 -21.57
N ILE A 28 -24.55 14.11 -22.12
CA ILE A 28 -23.86 14.24 -23.41
C ILE A 28 -24.87 14.50 -24.54
N GLU A 29 -25.96 13.73 -24.60
CA GLU A 29 -26.98 13.85 -25.65
C GLU A 29 -27.67 15.22 -25.65
N HIS A 30 -28.11 15.70 -24.48
CA HIS A 30 -28.93 16.91 -24.39
C HIS A 30 -28.14 18.20 -24.19
N LEU A 31 -26.98 18.14 -23.55
CA LEU A 31 -26.18 19.32 -23.19
C LEU A 31 -24.86 19.40 -23.97
N GLY A 32 -24.42 18.28 -24.56
CA GLY A 32 -23.13 18.17 -25.22
C GLY A 32 -21.99 17.83 -24.25
N GLU A 33 -20.87 17.38 -24.83
CA GLU A 33 -19.67 16.93 -24.11
C GLU A 33 -18.99 18.02 -23.28
N ALA A 34 -19.09 19.27 -23.71
CA ALA A 34 -18.39 20.40 -23.11
C ALA A 34 -19.17 21.10 -21.99
N HIS A 35 -20.44 20.73 -21.78
CA HIS A 35 -21.29 21.43 -20.84
C HIS A 35 -20.83 21.19 -19.39
N PRO A 36 -20.82 22.21 -18.50
CA PRO A 36 -20.38 22.08 -17.11
C PRO A 36 -21.06 20.93 -16.35
N THR A 37 -22.36 20.72 -16.56
CA THR A 37 -23.12 19.61 -15.97
C THR A 37 -22.62 18.24 -16.45
N THR A 38 -22.28 18.10 -17.73
CA THR A 38 -21.74 16.85 -18.30
C THR A 38 -20.38 16.53 -17.69
N LEU A 39 -19.51 17.55 -17.60
CA LEU A 39 -18.20 17.42 -16.94
C LEU A 39 -18.34 17.08 -15.44
N ALA A 40 -19.30 17.69 -14.74
CA ALA A 40 -19.57 17.35 -13.35
C ALA A 40 -20.10 15.91 -13.18
N ALA A 41 -20.98 15.44 -14.07
CA ALA A 41 -21.45 14.06 -14.07
C ALA A 41 -20.30 13.06 -14.29
N ARG A 42 -19.39 13.39 -15.21
CA ARG A 42 -18.17 12.61 -15.49
C ARG A 42 -17.25 12.54 -14.26
N THR A 43 -16.93 13.68 -13.65
CA THR A 43 -16.11 13.73 -12.43
C THR A 43 -16.76 12.95 -11.28
N ASN A 44 -18.08 13.00 -11.12
CA ASN A 44 -18.77 12.23 -10.09
C ASN A 44 -18.73 10.73 -10.35
N TYR A 45 -18.80 10.29 -11.61
CA TYR A 45 -18.62 8.87 -11.95
C TYR A 45 -17.19 8.40 -11.64
N VAL A 46 -16.17 9.18 -12.01
CA VAL A 46 -14.77 8.91 -11.64
C VAL A 46 -14.63 8.78 -10.12
N LYS A 47 -15.17 9.72 -9.35
CA LYS A 47 -15.12 9.67 -7.88
C LYS A 47 -15.80 8.43 -7.29
N SER A 48 -16.95 8.01 -7.84
CA SER A 48 -17.63 6.79 -7.41
C SER A 48 -16.81 5.54 -7.74
N LEU A 49 -16.17 5.47 -8.90
CA LEU A 49 -15.24 4.38 -9.24
C LEU A 49 -14.05 4.35 -8.27
N VAL A 50 -13.46 5.50 -7.97
CA VAL A 50 -12.35 5.62 -7.01
C VAL A 50 -12.77 5.19 -5.59
N TYR A 51 -13.95 5.60 -5.14
CA TYR A 51 -14.47 5.23 -3.82
C TYR A 51 -14.71 3.72 -3.68
N ASN A 52 -15.09 3.04 -4.77
CA ASN A 52 -15.33 1.59 -4.83
C ASN A 52 -14.14 0.80 -5.36
N ASP A 53 -12.93 1.35 -5.24
CA ASP A 53 -11.66 0.68 -5.58
C ASP A 53 -11.44 0.29 -7.06
N ALA A 54 -12.25 0.83 -7.97
CA ALA A 54 -12.17 0.56 -9.41
C ALA A 54 -11.22 1.53 -10.13
N MET A 55 -9.95 1.61 -9.69
CA MET A 55 -8.98 2.59 -10.22
C MET A 55 -8.67 2.41 -11.71
N ALA A 56 -8.57 1.15 -12.16
CA ALA A 56 -8.25 0.82 -13.54
C ALA A 56 -9.33 1.35 -14.51
N ASP A 57 -10.60 1.26 -14.10
CA ASP A 57 -11.74 1.78 -14.85
C ASP A 57 -11.87 3.31 -14.73
N ALA A 58 -11.50 3.88 -13.57
CA ALA A 58 -11.55 5.32 -13.32
C ALA A 58 -10.52 6.10 -14.15
N LEU A 59 -9.32 5.53 -14.34
CA LEU A 59 -8.20 6.21 -14.98
C LEU A 59 -8.50 6.74 -16.39
N PRO A 60 -8.99 5.95 -17.36
CA PRO A 60 -9.27 6.44 -18.71
C PRO A 60 -10.32 7.56 -18.71
N LEU A 61 -11.35 7.45 -17.86
CA LEU A 61 -12.38 8.48 -17.73
C LEU A 61 -11.85 9.78 -17.12
N ALA A 62 -10.95 9.67 -16.13
CA ALA A 62 -10.31 10.83 -15.50
C ALA A 62 -9.35 11.55 -16.45
N LEU A 63 -8.59 10.79 -17.26
CA LEU A 63 -7.71 11.36 -18.27
C LEU A 63 -8.52 12.13 -19.33
N ASP A 64 -9.59 11.53 -19.86
CA ASP A 64 -10.49 12.18 -20.82
C ASP A 64 -11.16 13.43 -20.22
N ASP A 65 -11.65 13.38 -18.96
CA ASP A 65 -12.18 14.55 -18.26
C ASP A 65 -11.13 15.67 -18.13
N SER A 66 -9.91 15.32 -17.77
CA SER A 66 -8.82 16.29 -17.60
C SER A 66 -8.42 16.96 -18.92
N GLU A 67 -8.43 16.21 -20.02
CA GLU A 67 -8.10 16.73 -21.34
C GLU A 67 -9.19 17.67 -21.86
N ARG A 68 -10.46 17.30 -21.71
CA ARG A 68 -11.62 18.14 -22.09
C ARG A 68 -11.63 19.45 -21.32
N ARG A 69 -11.45 19.40 -20.00
CA ARG A 69 -11.39 20.62 -19.17
C ARG A 69 -10.24 21.51 -19.58
N ARG A 70 -9.07 20.92 -19.83
CA ARG A 70 -7.90 21.66 -20.35
C ARG A 70 -8.18 22.28 -21.72
N SER A 71 -8.84 21.60 -22.65
CA SER A 71 -9.14 22.16 -23.97
C SER A 71 -10.17 23.28 -23.92
N LEU A 72 -11.15 23.19 -23.02
CA LEU A 72 -12.25 24.16 -22.89
C LEU A 72 -11.86 25.39 -22.09
N HIS A 73 -11.14 25.21 -20.98
CA HIS A 73 -10.89 26.27 -20.00
C HIS A 73 -9.40 26.63 -19.86
N GLY A 74 -8.51 25.92 -20.56
CA GLY A 74 -7.07 26.08 -20.38
C GLY A 74 -6.61 25.67 -18.98
N LEU A 75 -5.47 26.20 -18.53
CA LEU A 75 -4.89 25.90 -17.22
C LEU A 75 -5.22 26.95 -16.14
N CYS A 76 -6.04 27.95 -16.46
CA CYS A 76 -6.39 29.05 -15.52
C CYS A 76 -7.70 28.80 -14.79
N ASN A 77 -8.20 27.56 -14.78
CA ASN A 77 -9.50 27.20 -14.20
C ASN A 77 -9.33 26.15 -13.10
N GLU A 78 -9.98 26.38 -11.96
CA GLU A 78 -9.90 25.52 -10.77
C GLU A 78 -10.32 24.08 -11.04
N HIS A 79 -11.35 23.86 -11.86
CA HIS A 79 -11.83 22.52 -12.17
C HIS A 79 -10.85 21.75 -13.06
N THR A 80 -10.05 22.45 -13.88
CA THR A 80 -8.94 21.80 -14.59
C THR A 80 -7.85 21.39 -13.62
N ALA A 81 -7.55 22.21 -12.61
CA ALA A 81 -6.57 21.84 -11.60
C ALA A 81 -7.03 20.65 -10.74
N ASP A 82 -8.32 20.60 -10.38
CA ASP A 82 -8.93 19.50 -9.64
C ASP A 82 -8.96 18.18 -10.44
N SER A 83 -9.24 18.23 -11.75
CA SER A 83 -9.21 17.02 -12.57
C SER A 83 -7.81 16.43 -12.68
N LEU A 84 -6.77 17.27 -12.74
CA LEU A 84 -5.37 16.82 -12.67
C LEU A 84 -5.04 16.18 -11.31
N SER A 85 -5.56 16.73 -10.21
CA SER A 85 -5.41 16.15 -8.86
C SER A 85 -6.06 14.76 -8.79
N ASN A 86 -7.27 14.60 -9.35
CA ASN A 86 -7.96 13.30 -9.39
C ASN A 86 -7.16 12.26 -10.19
N VAL A 87 -6.58 12.63 -11.34
CA VAL A 87 -5.68 11.72 -12.10
C VAL A 87 -4.48 11.33 -11.25
N GLY A 88 -3.88 12.31 -10.54
CA GLY A 88 -2.81 12.07 -9.58
C GLY A 88 -3.18 11.06 -8.50
N GLN A 89 -4.34 11.24 -7.85
CA GLN A 89 -4.87 10.34 -6.83
C GLN A 89 -5.06 8.91 -7.37
N ILE A 90 -5.60 8.75 -8.57
CA ILE A 90 -5.80 7.44 -9.20
C ILE A 90 -4.44 6.75 -9.42
N TYR A 91 -3.44 7.47 -9.93
CA TYR A 91 -2.09 6.90 -10.06
C TYR A 91 -1.47 6.54 -8.70
N THR A 92 -1.70 7.32 -7.64
CA THR A 92 -1.25 6.98 -6.28
C THR A 92 -1.86 5.65 -5.82
N ARG A 93 -3.18 5.47 -6.04
CA ARG A 93 -3.90 4.25 -5.66
C ARG A 93 -3.56 3.03 -6.52
N LEU A 94 -3.16 3.24 -7.78
CA LEU A 94 -2.63 2.19 -8.67
C LEU A 94 -1.17 1.79 -8.37
N GLY A 95 -0.55 2.35 -7.33
CA GLY A 95 0.85 2.09 -7.02
C GLY A 95 1.82 2.65 -8.07
N LYS A 96 1.46 3.72 -8.79
CA LYS A 96 2.31 4.38 -9.80
C LYS A 96 2.80 5.76 -9.34
N PRO A 97 3.60 5.84 -8.25
CA PRO A 97 3.92 7.11 -7.58
C PRO A 97 4.67 8.10 -8.48
N ARG A 98 5.50 7.63 -9.42
CA ARG A 98 6.21 8.54 -10.35
C ARG A 98 5.26 9.29 -11.28
N LEU A 99 4.24 8.61 -11.79
CA LEU A 99 3.21 9.25 -12.61
C LEU A 99 2.37 10.17 -11.73
N ALA A 100 1.94 9.69 -10.56
CA ALA A 100 1.18 10.48 -9.59
C ALA A 100 1.89 11.81 -9.25
N LEU A 101 3.19 11.76 -8.94
CA LEU A 101 4.01 12.92 -8.61
C LEU A 101 3.93 14.00 -9.70
N ARG A 102 4.02 13.60 -10.98
CA ARG A 102 3.97 14.53 -12.11
C ARG A 102 2.63 15.25 -12.19
N TRP A 103 1.53 14.50 -12.07
CA TRP A 103 0.17 15.05 -12.14
C TRP A 103 -0.14 15.93 -10.93
N LEU A 104 0.18 15.47 -9.72
CA LEU A 104 -0.07 16.20 -8.49
C LEU A 104 0.77 17.47 -8.37
N ARG A 105 2.04 17.48 -8.79
CA ARG A 105 2.86 18.71 -8.83
C ARG A 105 2.26 19.77 -9.76
N LYS A 106 1.75 19.33 -10.92
CA LYS A 106 1.08 20.23 -11.87
C LYS A 106 -0.23 20.77 -11.26
N ALA A 107 -1.06 19.91 -10.68
CA ALA A 107 -2.29 20.29 -10.01
C ALA A 107 -2.03 21.28 -8.86
N HIS A 108 -1.06 20.98 -7.99
CA HIS A 108 -0.69 21.83 -6.87
C HIS A 108 -0.22 23.21 -7.32
N THR A 109 0.63 23.29 -8.35
CA THR A 109 1.11 24.57 -8.87
C THR A 109 -0.06 25.45 -9.31
N LEU A 110 -1.01 24.88 -10.05
CA LEU A 110 -2.20 25.60 -10.51
C LEU A 110 -3.12 26.00 -9.35
N GLN A 111 -3.47 25.06 -8.46
CA GLN A 111 -4.33 25.33 -7.31
C GLN A 111 -3.74 26.38 -6.38
N LYS A 112 -2.43 26.33 -6.11
CA LYS A 112 -1.75 27.35 -5.29
C LYS A 112 -1.86 28.75 -5.91
N THR A 113 -1.73 28.86 -7.24
CA THR A 113 -1.86 30.15 -7.92
C THR A 113 -3.30 30.67 -8.01
N LEU A 114 -4.28 29.77 -8.19
CA LEU A 114 -5.68 30.13 -8.43
C LEU A 114 -6.47 30.30 -7.13
N LEU A 115 -6.21 29.46 -6.13
CA LEU A 115 -7.01 29.30 -4.91
C LEU A 115 -6.24 29.73 -3.65
N GLY A 116 -4.92 29.82 -3.73
CA GLY A 116 -4.04 30.07 -2.58
C GLY A 116 -3.52 28.78 -1.93
N GLY A 117 -2.52 28.94 -1.05
CA GLY A 117 -1.81 27.82 -0.41
C GLY A 117 -2.64 27.02 0.61
N GLU A 118 -3.58 27.67 1.27
CA GLU A 118 -4.38 27.09 2.37
C GLU A 118 -5.77 26.66 1.93
N HIS A 119 -6.09 26.80 0.65
CA HIS A 119 -7.36 26.32 0.13
C HIS A 119 -7.46 24.80 0.25
N LYS A 120 -8.64 24.29 0.60
CA LYS A 120 -8.90 22.85 0.83
C LYS A 120 -8.41 21.97 -0.31
N ALA A 121 -8.65 22.37 -1.57
CA ALA A 121 -8.19 21.62 -2.74
C ALA A 121 -6.66 21.57 -2.85
N THR A 122 -5.99 22.69 -2.54
CA THR A 122 -4.52 22.78 -2.52
C THR A 122 -3.93 21.88 -1.43
N LEU A 123 -4.49 21.92 -0.21
CA LEU A 123 -4.05 21.08 0.90
C LEU A 123 -4.30 19.59 0.63
N THR A 124 -5.44 19.23 0.02
CA THR A 124 -5.73 17.85 -0.39
C THR A 124 -4.66 17.32 -1.36
N THR A 125 -4.31 18.11 -2.39
CA THR A 125 -3.27 17.74 -3.36
C THR A 125 -1.89 17.66 -2.70
N LEU A 126 -1.58 18.54 -1.75
CA LEU A 126 -0.34 18.47 -0.98
C LEU A 126 -0.27 17.22 -0.10
N SER A 127 -1.35 16.86 0.58
CA SER A 127 -1.42 15.63 1.37
C SER A 127 -1.19 14.39 0.49
N LEU A 128 -1.75 14.35 -0.73
CA LEU A 128 -1.46 13.30 -1.71
C LEU A 128 0.00 13.31 -2.19
N LEU A 129 0.61 14.50 -2.36
CA LEU A 129 2.04 14.60 -2.67
C LEU A 129 2.91 14.02 -1.56
N VAL A 130 2.57 14.25 -0.28
CA VAL A 130 3.26 13.64 0.86
C VAL A 130 3.20 12.11 0.75
N ILE A 131 2.02 11.53 0.54
CA ILE A 131 1.85 10.08 0.39
C ILE A 131 2.73 9.54 -0.74
N VAL A 132 2.75 10.22 -1.89
CA VAL A 132 3.57 9.80 -3.04
C VAL A 132 5.06 9.91 -2.74
N LEU A 133 5.50 10.94 -2.03
CA LEU A 133 6.90 11.09 -1.60
C LEU A 133 7.30 9.97 -0.63
N LEU A 134 6.42 9.59 0.31
CA LEU A 134 6.64 8.46 1.21
C LEU A 134 6.73 7.12 0.46
N GLN A 135 5.84 6.88 -0.52
CA GLN A 135 5.89 5.69 -1.38
C GLN A 135 7.19 5.59 -2.20
N MET A 136 7.82 6.72 -2.50
CA MET A 136 9.11 6.80 -3.18
C MET A 136 10.28 6.92 -2.21
N GLY A 137 10.07 6.76 -0.89
CA GLY A 137 11.13 6.83 0.11
C GLY A 137 11.85 8.18 0.21
N ASP A 138 11.22 9.30 -0.17
CA ASP A 138 11.84 10.62 -0.13
C ASP A 138 11.83 11.17 1.31
N THR A 139 12.91 10.88 2.04
CA THR A 139 13.12 11.30 3.43
C THR A 139 13.51 12.76 3.60
N ILE A 140 13.66 13.52 2.50
CA ILE A 140 14.09 14.92 2.54
C ILE A 140 12.90 15.85 2.34
N GLN A 141 12.12 15.63 1.27
CA GLN A 141 10.97 16.49 0.94
C GLN A 141 9.72 16.12 1.73
N ALA A 142 9.51 14.84 2.05
CA ALA A 142 8.28 14.40 2.72
C ALA A 142 8.08 15.04 4.10
N PRO A 143 9.08 15.10 5.01
CA PRO A 143 8.86 15.62 6.36
C PRO A 143 8.42 17.08 6.39
N ALA A 144 9.15 17.95 5.69
CA ALA A 144 8.84 19.37 5.64
C ALA A 144 7.45 19.63 5.03
N LEU A 145 7.06 18.86 4.00
CA LEU A 145 5.75 19.01 3.39
C LEU A 145 4.63 18.47 4.29
N ALA A 146 4.84 17.33 4.96
CA ALA A 146 3.88 16.72 5.85
C ALA A 146 3.57 17.61 7.06
N GLU A 147 4.61 18.21 7.66
CA GLU A 147 4.46 19.16 8.76
C GLU A 147 3.67 20.40 8.33
N LEU A 148 3.98 20.97 7.16
CA LEU A 148 3.26 22.13 6.61
C LEU A 148 1.77 21.82 6.42
N VAL A 149 1.44 20.67 5.84
CA VAL A 149 0.04 20.27 5.61
C VAL A 149 -0.68 20.04 6.93
N ALA A 150 -0.09 19.28 7.86
CA ALA A 150 -0.70 19.00 9.15
C ALA A 150 -0.97 20.29 9.95
N ALA A 151 -0.01 21.22 10.01
CA ALA A 151 -0.17 22.49 10.70
C ALA A 151 -1.24 23.40 10.05
N SER A 152 -1.34 23.35 8.72
CA SER A 152 -2.33 24.14 7.97
C SER A 152 -3.74 23.59 8.14
N GLU A 153 -3.92 22.27 8.06
CA GLU A 153 -5.20 21.61 8.30
C GLU A 153 -5.63 21.73 9.77
N GLU A 154 -4.71 21.64 10.72
CA GLU A 154 -5.03 21.84 12.14
C GLU A 154 -5.57 23.25 12.41
N ARG A 155 -4.97 24.28 11.82
CA ARG A 155 -5.42 25.67 11.98
C ARG A 155 -6.76 25.94 11.31
N THR A 156 -7.04 25.31 10.17
CA THR A 156 -8.23 25.60 9.35
C THR A 156 -9.42 24.69 9.64
N LEU A 157 -9.17 23.42 9.97
CA LEU A 157 -10.18 22.38 10.20
C LEU A 157 -10.25 21.92 11.66
N GLY A 158 -9.23 22.21 12.46
CA GLY A 158 -9.06 21.72 13.82
C GLY A 158 -8.30 20.39 13.91
N ALA A 159 -7.73 20.13 15.10
CA ALA A 159 -6.90 18.95 15.36
C ALA A 159 -7.62 17.60 15.23
N ASN A 160 -8.95 17.59 15.41
CA ASN A 160 -9.78 16.38 15.41
C ASN A 160 -10.45 16.07 14.06
N HIS A 161 -10.29 16.93 13.06
CA HIS A 161 -10.81 16.70 11.72
C HIS A 161 -10.08 15.52 11.06
N GLU A 162 -10.79 14.68 10.31
CA GLU A 162 -10.24 13.46 9.70
C GLU A 162 -9.03 13.75 8.80
N SER A 163 -9.11 14.76 7.93
CA SER A 163 -7.98 15.19 7.10
C SER A 163 -6.74 15.56 7.92
N THR A 164 -6.91 16.35 9.00
CA THR A 164 -5.81 16.71 9.91
C THR A 164 -5.19 15.47 10.54
N ILE A 165 -6.00 14.48 10.97
CA ILE A 165 -5.51 13.23 11.53
C ILE A 165 -4.68 12.46 10.49
N VAL A 166 -5.18 12.32 9.26
CA VAL A 166 -4.45 11.67 8.16
C VAL A 166 -3.11 12.37 7.91
N SER A 167 -3.08 13.70 7.85
CA SER A 167 -1.85 14.46 7.64
C SER A 167 -0.88 14.35 8.82
N ARG A 168 -1.37 14.27 10.05
CA ARG A 168 -0.53 14.00 11.24
C ARG A 168 0.04 12.58 11.24
N ILE A 169 -0.72 11.58 10.79
CA ILE A 169 -0.21 10.21 10.59
C ILE A 169 0.91 10.24 9.54
N ASN A 170 0.68 10.86 8.39
CA ASN A 170 1.70 10.98 7.34
C ASN A 170 2.95 11.73 7.82
N SER A 171 2.78 12.76 8.65
CA SER A 171 3.89 13.46 9.30
C SER A 171 4.69 12.52 10.22
N ALA A 172 4.02 11.78 11.11
CA ALA A 172 4.70 10.81 11.98
C ALA A 172 5.45 9.72 11.19
N ILE A 173 4.86 9.21 10.10
CA ILE A 173 5.51 8.25 9.20
C ILE A 173 6.73 8.90 8.53
N SER A 174 6.63 10.14 8.05
CA SER A 174 7.75 10.84 7.41
C SER A 174 8.94 11.05 8.36
N VAL A 175 8.66 11.38 9.62
CA VAL A 175 9.65 11.55 10.69
C VAL A 175 10.31 10.21 11.03
N LEU A 176 9.52 9.13 11.07
CA LEU A 176 10.02 7.77 11.24
C LEU A 176 10.97 7.38 10.11
N MET A 177 10.58 7.61 8.85
CA MET A 177 11.42 7.30 7.68
C MET A 177 12.71 8.14 7.65
N ALA A 178 12.68 9.36 8.20
CA ALA A 178 13.87 10.20 8.36
C ALA A 178 14.80 9.72 9.50
N GLY A 179 14.38 8.74 10.31
CA GLY A 179 15.18 8.10 11.35
C GLY A 179 14.90 8.58 12.78
N ASP A 180 13.91 9.45 12.98
CA ASP A 180 13.56 9.96 14.30
C ASP A 180 12.41 9.17 14.94
N ALA A 181 12.75 7.96 15.38
CA ALA A 181 11.80 7.02 15.98
C ALA A 181 11.17 7.56 17.28
N ALA A 182 11.88 8.41 18.03
CA ALA A 182 11.39 8.94 19.30
C ALA A 182 10.24 9.94 19.10
N HIS A 183 10.40 10.91 18.19
CA HIS A 183 9.33 11.85 17.87
C HIS A 183 8.16 11.15 17.17
N ALA A 184 8.43 10.20 16.27
CA ALA A 184 7.39 9.39 15.64
C ALA A 184 6.57 8.61 16.68
N MET A 185 7.22 7.96 17.66
CA MET A 185 6.53 7.25 18.75
C MET A 185 5.55 8.16 19.48
N SER A 186 6.02 9.33 19.91
CA SER A 186 5.21 10.27 20.67
C SER A 186 3.98 10.72 19.89
N ALA A 187 4.16 11.08 18.61
CA ALA A 187 3.08 11.49 17.73
C ALA A 187 2.05 10.37 17.49
N LEU A 188 2.52 9.14 17.24
CA LEU A 188 1.66 7.99 16.99
C LEU A 188 0.86 7.59 18.23
N LEU A 189 1.44 7.63 19.44
CA LEU A 189 0.71 7.36 20.68
C LEU A 189 -0.40 8.40 20.93
N GLN A 190 -0.15 9.68 20.67
CA GLN A 190 -1.20 10.71 20.73
C GLN A 190 -2.32 10.44 19.73
N LEU A 191 -1.98 10.05 18.50
CA LEU A 191 -2.96 9.70 17.48
C LEU A 191 -3.76 8.45 17.87
N GLN A 192 -3.12 7.43 18.47
CA GLN A 192 -3.78 6.25 19.01
C GLN A 192 -4.87 6.64 20.02
N THR A 193 -4.53 7.45 21.03
CA THR A 193 -5.50 7.90 22.04
C THR A 193 -6.67 8.69 21.44
N THR A 194 -6.41 9.46 20.37
CA THR A 194 -7.45 10.21 19.66
C THR A 194 -8.41 9.30 18.89
N LEU A 195 -7.91 8.16 18.41
CA LEU A 195 -8.63 7.24 17.53
C LEU A 195 -9.32 6.07 18.27
N GLU A 196 -8.89 5.71 19.47
CA GLU A 196 -9.45 4.59 20.27
C GLU A 196 -10.98 4.68 20.47
N ALA A 197 -11.51 5.89 20.64
CA ALA A 197 -12.95 6.11 20.82
C ALA A 197 -13.73 6.26 19.49
N ARG A 198 -13.05 6.28 18.34
CA ARG A 198 -13.61 6.64 17.02
C ARG A 198 -13.71 5.44 16.10
N ARG A 199 -14.73 4.61 16.34
CA ARG A 199 -14.94 3.36 15.58
C ARG A 199 -15.07 3.58 14.07
N GLU A 200 -15.57 4.74 13.64
CA GLU A 200 -15.68 5.11 12.23
C GLU A 200 -14.31 5.29 11.54
N LEU A 201 -13.25 5.54 12.32
CA LEU A 201 -11.87 5.71 11.84
C LEU A 201 -10.95 4.53 12.22
N ALA A 202 -11.51 3.35 12.48
CA ALA A 202 -10.71 2.16 12.82
C ALA A 202 -9.62 1.82 11.79
N HIS A 203 -9.85 2.14 10.51
CA HIS A 203 -8.84 1.98 9.46
C HIS A 203 -7.59 2.85 9.67
N LEU A 204 -7.74 4.07 10.22
CA LEU A 204 -6.60 4.92 10.57
C LEU A 204 -5.89 4.42 11.82
N LEU A 205 -6.64 3.88 12.79
CA LEU A 205 -6.06 3.26 13.98
C LEU A 205 -5.19 2.04 13.61
N CYS A 206 -5.62 1.24 12.64
CA CYS A 206 -4.83 0.14 12.08
C CYS A 206 -3.48 0.65 11.52
N ILE A 207 -3.47 1.74 10.75
CA ILE A 207 -2.23 2.37 10.24
C ILE A 207 -1.33 2.84 11.39
N VAL A 208 -1.91 3.45 12.43
CA VAL A 208 -1.16 3.89 13.62
C VAL A 208 -0.54 2.69 14.35
N HIS A 209 -1.29 1.61 14.58
CA HIS A 209 -0.77 0.39 15.21
C HIS A 209 0.38 -0.23 14.41
N VAL A 210 0.26 -0.33 13.08
CA VAL A 210 1.35 -0.82 12.22
C VAL A 210 2.62 0.00 12.43
N ASN A 211 2.52 1.32 12.40
CA ASN A 211 3.70 2.18 12.53
C ASN A 211 4.25 2.20 13.97
N LEU A 212 3.42 2.06 15.00
CA LEU A 212 3.89 1.81 16.36
C LEU A 212 4.67 0.49 16.45
N GLY A 213 4.20 -0.55 15.75
CA GLY A 213 4.92 -1.81 15.59
C GLY A 213 6.33 -1.62 15.03
N VAL A 214 6.45 -0.87 13.93
CA VAL A 214 7.75 -0.51 13.32
C VAL A 214 8.64 0.24 14.30
N VAL A 215 8.11 1.25 15.00
CA VAL A 215 8.90 2.04 15.95
C VAL A 215 9.37 1.19 17.14
N CYS A 216 8.52 0.32 17.69
CA CYS A 216 8.90 -0.63 18.74
C CYS A 216 10.01 -1.57 18.26
N ALA A 217 9.93 -2.05 17.01
CA ALA A 217 10.97 -2.88 16.41
C ALA A 217 12.31 -2.15 16.30
N ILE A 218 12.32 -0.88 15.86
CA ILE A 218 13.53 -0.04 15.81
C ILE A 218 14.16 0.11 17.19
N ASN A 219 13.34 0.28 18.23
CA ASN A 219 13.79 0.40 19.62
C ASN A 219 14.22 -0.93 20.24
N GLY A 220 14.11 -2.05 19.51
CA GLY A 220 14.49 -3.39 19.98
C GLY A 220 13.41 -4.10 20.82
N ASP A 221 12.24 -3.49 21.04
CA ASP A 221 11.12 -4.12 21.75
C ASP A 221 10.27 -4.95 20.79
N ARG A 222 10.75 -6.15 20.50
CA ARG A 222 10.09 -7.10 19.59
C ARG A 222 8.72 -7.57 20.11
N THR A 223 8.57 -7.69 21.43
CA THR A 223 7.32 -8.10 22.07
C THR A 223 6.21 -7.08 21.86
N ALA A 224 6.51 -5.79 22.10
CA ALA A 224 5.55 -4.73 21.83
C ALA A 224 5.26 -4.60 20.32
N ALA A 225 6.29 -4.75 19.47
CA ALA A 225 6.10 -4.71 18.01
C ALA A 225 5.08 -5.76 17.54
N LEU A 226 5.27 -7.03 17.92
CA LEU A 226 4.34 -8.12 17.60
C LEU A 226 2.94 -7.86 18.13
N ALA A 227 2.82 -7.35 19.36
CA ALA A 227 1.52 -7.03 19.94
C ALA A 227 0.77 -5.96 19.12
N TYR A 228 1.46 -4.95 18.62
CA TYR A 228 0.88 -3.93 17.76
C TYR A 228 0.46 -4.46 16.39
N TYR A 229 1.29 -5.27 15.73
CA TYR A 229 0.92 -5.91 14.47
C TYR A 229 -0.28 -6.86 14.65
N ALA A 230 -0.32 -7.62 15.75
CA ALA A 230 -1.44 -8.50 16.06
C ALA A 230 -2.74 -7.72 16.28
N ARG A 231 -2.70 -6.57 16.98
CA ARG A 231 -3.86 -5.67 17.10
C ARG A 231 -4.30 -5.14 15.74
N ALA A 232 -3.37 -4.66 14.92
CA ALA A 232 -3.67 -4.15 13.59
C ALA A 232 -4.37 -5.20 12.71
N PHE A 233 -3.93 -6.46 12.80
CA PHE A 233 -4.55 -7.58 12.11
C PHE A 233 -5.92 -7.96 12.71
N HIS A 234 -6.05 -8.02 14.03
CA HIS A 234 -7.31 -8.32 14.72
C HIS A 234 -8.40 -7.30 14.41
N ASP A 235 -8.08 -6.00 14.45
CA ASP A 235 -9.04 -4.93 14.20
C ASP A 235 -9.54 -4.93 12.74
N MET A 236 -8.72 -5.46 11.84
CA MET A 236 -8.86 -5.28 10.40
C MET A 236 -8.18 -6.45 9.66
N PRO A 237 -8.80 -7.64 9.60
CA PRO A 237 -8.16 -8.83 9.02
C PRO A 237 -8.25 -8.82 7.48
N PHE A 238 -7.26 -8.21 6.84
CA PHE A 238 -7.11 -8.18 5.39
C PHE A 238 -5.66 -8.39 4.97
N LYS A 239 -5.41 -8.59 3.68
CA LYS A 239 -4.09 -8.96 3.14
C LYS A 239 -2.95 -8.09 3.67
N VAL A 240 -3.15 -6.77 3.77
CA VAL A 240 -2.10 -5.84 4.23
C VAL A 240 -1.70 -6.11 5.68
N SER A 241 -2.66 -6.17 6.60
CA SER A 241 -2.38 -6.39 8.02
C SER A 241 -1.88 -7.80 8.31
N ALA A 242 -2.36 -8.80 7.57
CA ALA A 242 -1.84 -10.17 7.63
C ALA A 242 -0.37 -10.23 7.19
N TRP A 243 0.00 -9.56 6.09
CA TRP A 243 1.36 -9.62 5.53
C TRP A 243 2.35 -8.87 6.41
N MET A 244 1.92 -7.77 7.05
CA MET A 244 2.72 -7.03 8.03
C MET A 244 2.99 -7.87 9.28
N LEU A 245 1.95 -8.52 9.84
CA LEU A 245 2.13 -9.42 10.98
C LEU A 245 3.05 -10.60 10.62
N TYR A 246 2.86 -11.19 9.45
CA TYR A 246 3.71 -12.27 8.94
C TYR A 246 5.17 -11.83 8.75
N SER A 247 5.39 -10.68 8.07
CA SER A 247 6.73 -10.14 7.81
C SER A 247 7.52 -10.06 9.11
N PHE A 248 6.89 -9.58 10.19
CA PHE A 248 7.56 -9.49 11.47
C PHE A 248 7.70 -10.83 12.20
N ALA A 249 6.66 -11.67 12.18
CA ALA A 249 6.59 -12.89 12.97
C ALA A 249 7.49 -14.02 12.45
N VAL A 250 7.80 -14.07 11.15
CA VAL A 250 8.61 -15.14 10.56
C VAL A 250 10.05 -15.21 11.13
N ASP A 251 10.61 -14.07 11.55
CA ASP A 251 11.94 -14.01 12.16
C ASP A 251 11.91 -14.07 13.69
N ALA A 252 10.73 -14.25 14.28
CA ALA A 252 10.49 -14.23 15.73
C ALA A 252 9.95 -15.59 16.21
N PRO A 253 10.81 -16.59 16.48
CA PRO A 253 10.39 -17.92 16.92
C PRO A 253 9.66 -17.96 18.27
N THR A 254 9.53 -16.82 18.97
CA THR A 254 8.84 -16.70 20.27
C THR A 254 7.35 -16.38 20.16
N SER A 255 6.77 -16.20 18.97
CA SER A 255 5.33 -15.94 18.80
C SER A 255 4.67 -16.88 17.78
N PRO A 256 4.43 -18.14 18.15
CA PRO A 256 3.71 -19.09 17.30
C PRO A 256 2.27 -18.63 17.03
N GLU A 257 1.68 -17.84 17.94
CA GLU A 257 0.31 -17.34 17.83
C GLU A 257 0.12 -16.43 16.61
N GLY A 258 1.01 -15.46 16.38
CA GLY A 258 0.91 -14.55 15.23
C GLY A 258 1.01 -15.28 13.90
N LEU A 259 1.95 -16.23 13.77
CA LEU A 259 2.07 -17.06 12.56
C LEU A 259 0.86 -17.99 12.38
N ALA A 260 0.31 -18.54 13.46
CA ALA A 260 -0.89 -19.38 13.38
C ALA A 260 -2.11 -18.59 12.87
N MET A 261 -2.31 -17.36 13.37
CA MET A 261 -3.37 -16.46 12.90
C MET A 261 -3.23 -16.14 11.41
N VAL A 262 -2.02 -15.78 10.96
CA VAL A 262 -1.78 -15.50 9.54
C VAL A 262 -1.96 -16.77 8.70
N ARG A 263 -1.52 -17.93 9.17
CA ARG A 263 -1.73 -19.21 8.48
C ARG A 263 -3.20 -19.50 8.27
N GLU A 264 -4.02 -19.36 9.31
CA GLU A 264 -5.47 -19.57 9.21
C GLU A 264 -6.09 -18.63 8.18
N TYR A 265 -5.73 -17.34 8.21
CA TYR A 265 -6.21 -16.36 7.24
C TYR A 265 -5.82 -16.71 5.80
N VAL A 266 -4.53 -16.96 5.56
CA VAL A 266 -3.99 -17.23 4.22
C VAL A 266 -4.58 -18.50 3.61
N MET A 267 -4.84 -19.51 4.44
CA MET A 267 -5.36 -20.80 3.98
C MET A 267 -6.89 -20.82 3.81
N SER A 268 -7.62 -19.94 4.51
CA SER A 268 -9.08 -19.85 4.42
C SER A 268 -9.60 -18.81 3.44
N THR A 269 -8.76 -17.85 3.04
CA THR A 269 -9.14 -16.77 2.13
C THR A 269 -8.77 -17.09 0.68
N VAL A 270 -9.62 -16.64 -0.26
CA VAL A 270 -9.30 -16.64 -1.68
C VAL A 270 -8.53 -15.35 -1.97
N ASP A 271 -7.28 -15.50 -2.39
CA ASP A 271 -6.41 -14.41 -2.85
C ASP A 271 -5.99 -14.73 -4.28
N ASP A 272 -6.38 -13.88 -5.23
CA ASP A 272 -6.07 -14.04 -6.65
C ASP A 272 -4.58 -13.77 -6.95
N GLU A 273 -3.89 -13.04 -6.06
CA GLU A 273 -2.49 -12.63 -6.22
C GLU A 273 -1.64 -13.01 -4.99
N PRO A 274 -1.58 -14.29 -4.58
CA PRO A 274 -0.96 -14.70 -3.31
C PRO A 274 0.55 -14.46 -3.25
N GLU A 275 1.19 -14.30 -4.42
CA GLU A 275 2.62 -13.98 -4.56
C GLU A 275 2.89 -12.47 -4.59
N ALA A 276 1.85 -11.63 -4.67
CA ALA A 276 2.00 -10.17 -4.68
C ALA A 276 1.91 -9.61 -3.25
N TRP A 277 2.92 -8.82 -2.89
CA TRP A 277 2.91 -8.07 -1.64
C TRP A 277 2.02 -6.84 -1.74
N PRO A 278 1.39 -6.41 -0.63
CA PRO A 278 0.65 -5.15 -0.54
C PRO A 278 1.53 -3.90 -0.54
N THR A 279 2.80 -4.05 -0.93
CA THR A 279 3.79 -2.96 -1.01
C THR A 279 4.48 -3.01 -2.36
N SER A 280 4.98 -1.85 -2.79
CA SER A 280 5.70 -1.70 -4.06
C SER A 280 7.19 -1.56 -3.78
N CYS A 281 8.03 -2.03 -4.72
CA CYS A 281 9.46 -1.82 -4.63
C CYS A 281 9.78 -0.33 -4.75
N MET A 282 10.57 0.22 -3.83
CA MET A 282 10.88 1.65 -3.85
C MET A 282 11.75 2.09 -5.05
N VAL A 283 12.43 1.15 -5.71
CA VAL A 283 13.31 1.43 -6.85
C VAL A 283 12.56 1.45 -8.18
N CYS A 284 11.78 0.41 -8.50
CA CYS A 284 11.01 0.38 -9.75
C CYS A 284 9.61 1.00 -9.60
N CYS A 285 9.10 1.09 -8.38
CA CYS A 285 7.73 1.52 -8.05
C CYS A 285 6.65 0.61 -8.63
N GLU A 286 6.95 -0.69 -8.79
CA GLU A 286 5.97 -1.72 -9.17
C GLU A 286 5.66 -2.62 -7.97
N PRO A 287 4.47 -3.27 -7.91
CA PRO A 287 4.15 -4.26 -6.89
C PRO A 287 5.23 -5.33 -6.79
N ILE A 288 5.60 -5.72 -5.57
CA ILE A 288 6.59 -6.78 -5.37
C ILE A 288 5.88 -8.13 -5.54
N VAL A 289 6.28 -8.88 -6.57
CA VAL A 289 5.84 -10.26 -6.79
C VAL A 289 7.00 -11.19 -6.44
N GLY A 290 6.74 -12.21 -5.61
CA GLY A 290 7.77 -13.11 -5.10
C GLY A 290 8.35 -12.62 -3.78
N SER A 291 9.67 -12.78 -3.58
CA SER A 291 10.30 -12.39 -2.31
C SER A 291 10.48 -10.87 -2.17
N VAL A 292 10.17 -10.34 -0.99
CA VAL A 292 10.57 -8.99 -0.58
C VAL A 292 11.98 -9.02 -0.03
N VAL A 293 12.77 -8.02 -0.38
CA VAL A 293 14.15 -7.84 0.05
C VAL A 293 14.24 -6.59 0.91
N GLU A 294 14.82 -6.72 2.09
CA GLU A 294 15.01 -5.63 3.05
C GLU A 294 16.46 -5.61 3.54
N CYS A 295 16.92 -4.42 3.93
CA CYS A 295 18.22 -4.28 4.58
C CYS A 295 18.06 -4.59 6.06
N ALA A 296 18.84 -5.55 6.58
CA ALA A 296 18.77 -5.98 7.98
C ALA A 296 19.20 -4.90 8.99
N ALA A 297 19.92 -3.87 8.52
CA ALA A 297 20.36 -2.74 9.35
C ALA A 297 19.41 -1.53 9.28
N CYS A 298 18.54 -1.45 8.26
CA CYS A 298 17.54 -0.40 8.18
C CYS A 298 16.31 -0.80 9.03
N PRO A 299 15.52 0.16 9.56
CA PRO A 299 14.22 -0.12 10.14
C PRO A 299 13.38 -1.05 9.26
N ARG A 300 12.85 -2.12 9.86
CA ARG A 300 12.06 -3.12 9.14
C ARG A 300 10.77 -2.53 8.58
N ASP A 301 10.33 -3.04 7.43
CA ASP A 301 9.16 -2.60 6.66
C ASP A 301 9.19 -1.12 6.20
N VAL A 302 10.27 -0.38 6.47
CA VAL A 302 10.42 1.02 6.02
C VAL A 302 10.90 1.10 4.59
N PHE A 303 11.86 0.25 4.19
CA PHE A 303 12.41 0.24 2.83
C PHE A 303 12.38 -1.18 2.26
N THR A 304 11.48 -1.40 1.29
CA THR A 304 11.26 -2.71 0.67
C THR A 304 11.64 -2.70 -0.81
N PHE A 305 12.29 -3.79 -1.26
CA PHE A 305 12.76 -3.94 -2.62
C PHE A 305 12.34 -5.28 -3.21
N CYS A 306 12.13 -5.35 -4.52
CA CYS A 306 11.98 -6.65 -5.19
C CYS A 306 13.35 -7.27 -5.47
N THR A 307 13.39 -8.60 -5.59
CA THR A 307 14.60 -9.38 -5.90
C THR A 307 15.31 -8.88 -7.16
N THR A 308 14.56 -8.60 -8.23
CA THR A 308 15.13 -8.06 -9.49
C THR A 308 15.87 -6.74 -9.28
N CYS A 309 15.29 -5.79 -8.55
CA CYS A 309 15.94 -4.50 -8.31
C CYS A 309 17.15 -4.63 -7.39
N HIS A 310 17.07 -5.49 -6.37
CA HIS A 310 18.21 -5.78 -5.52
C HIS A 310 19.37 -6.37 -6.32
N ASP A 311 19.10 -7.37 -7.17
CA ASP A 311 20.14 -8.14 -7.87
C ASP A 311 20.73 -7.40 -9.08
N GLN A 312 19.91 -6.66 -9.83
CA GLN A 312 20.33 -5.97 -11.06
C GLN A 312 20.68 -4.49 -10.84
N HIS A 313 20.18 -3.88 -9.77
CA HIS A 313 20.26 -2.43 -9.54
C HIS A 313 20.66 -2.06 -8.10
N SER A 314 21.51 -2.88 -7.46
CA SER A 314 21.99 -2.70 -6.08
C SER A 314 22.51 -1.28 -5.75
N SER A 315 23.09 -0.57 -6.72
CA SER A 315 23.55 0.81 -6.55
C SER A 315 22.41 1.81 -6.28
N ARG A 316 21.20 1.56 -6.82
CA ARG A 316 20.02 2.41 -6.61
C ARG A 316 19.46 2.28 -5.20
N LEU A 317 19.68 1.15 -4.53
CA LEU A 317 19.20 0.92 -3.15
C LEU A 317 19.91 1.84 -2.15
N ARG A 318 21.14 2.28 -2.46
CA ARG A 318 21.92 3.23 -1.65
C ARG A 318 21.28 4.61 -1.50
N HIS A 319 20.30 4.94 -2.34
CA HIS A 319 19.51 6.16 -2.19
C HIS A 319 18.61 6.12 -0.96
N PHE A 320 18.17 4.93 -0.57
CA PHE A 320 17.19 4.72 0.51
C PHE A 320 17.89 4.32 1.80
N CYS A 321 18.75 3.30 1.73
CA CYS A 321 19.48 2.80 2.88
C CYS A 321 20.93 3.26 2.80
N ARG A 322 21.38 4.06 3.78
CA ARG A 322 22.75 4.64 3.82
C ARG A 322 23.83 3.65 4.28
N HIS A 323 23.45 2.40 4.56
CA HIS A 323 24.38 1.34 4.94
C HIS A 323 25.21 0.90 3.73
N ASP A 324 26.47 0.51 3.99
CA ASP A 324 27.35 0.01 2.94
C ASP A 324 26.81 -1.32 2.40
N ALA A 325 26.32 -1.30 1.16
CA ALA A 325 25.73 -2.46 0.52
C ALA A 325 26.65 -3.69 0.47
N SER A 326 27.98 -3.51 0.53
CA SER A 326 28.95 -4.61 0.55
C SER A 326 29.09 -5.32 1.90
N LEU A 327 28.74 -4.62 2.98
CA LEU A 327 28.79 -5.12 4.37
C LEU A 327 27.40 -5.43 4.93
N THR A 328 26.36 -4.94 4.25
CA THR A 328 24.97 -5.06 4.67
C THR A 328 24.46 -6.49 4.44
N GLN A 329 23.90 -7.09 5.49
CA GLN A 329 23.10 -8.30 5.35
C GLN A 329 21.71 -7.94 4.84
N TRP A 330 21.21 -8.74 3.90
CA TRP A 330 19.90 -8.57 3.30
C TRP A 330 19.00 -9.73 3.69
N THR A 331 17.80 -9.42 4.15
CA THR A 331 16.77 -10.41 4.42
C THR A 331 15.92 -10.59 3.16
N ARG A 332 15.55 -11.83 2.86
CA ARG A 332 14.62 -12.18 1.78
C ARG A 332 13.43 -12.89 2.41
N THR A 333 12.28 -12.24 2.42
CA THR A 333 11.05 -12.80 2.98
C THR A 333 10.15 -13.26 1.85
N ARG A 334 9.71 -14.51 1.90
CA ARG A 334 8.81 -15.11 0.89
C ARG A 334 7.36 -14.69 1.18
N PRO A 335 6.44 -14.73 0.21
CA PRO A 335 5.02 -14.55 0.51
C PRO A 335 4.51 -15.59 1.51
N PRO A 336 3.53 -15.26 2.38
CA PRO A 336 3.09 -16.13 3.47
C PRO A 336 2.60 -17.50 2.99
N ARG A 337 1.83 -17.55 1.90
CA ARG A 337 1.28 -18.81 1.37
C ARG A 337 2.39 -19.77 0.98
N ARG A 338 3.34 -19.29 0.18
CA ARG A 338 4.52 -20.04 -0.22
C ARG A 338 5.36 -20.47 0.98
N PHE A 339 5.56 -19.58 1.96
CA PHE A 339 6.26 -19.91 3.19
C PHE A 339 5.62 -21.09 3.93
N PHE A 340 4.31 -21.10 4.13
CA PHE A 340 3.64 -22.19 4.85
C PHE A 340 3.62 -23.51 4.09
N GLU A 341 3.56 -23.49 2.75
CA GLU A 341 3.69 -24.71 1.94
C GLU A 341 5.11 -25.30 2.02
N GLU A 342 6.14 -24.45 1.92
CA GLU A 342 7.53 -24.86 2.03
C GLU A 342 7.88 -25.35 3.44
N ASP A 343 7.41 -24.64 4.48
CA ASP A 343 7.60 -25.04 5.88
C ASP A 343 6.96 -26.41 6.16
N ALA A 344 5.76 -26.64 5.64
CA ALA A 344 5.10 -27.94 5.77
C ALA A 344 5.83 -29.08 5.05
N LEU A 345 6.50 -28.80 3.92
CA LEU A 345 7.35 -29.77 3.22
C LEU A 345 8.63 -30.07 3.99
N LEU A 346 9.26 -29.04 4.57
CA LEU A 346 10.50 -29.18 5.33
C LEU A 346 10.27 -29.88 6.69
N ALA A 347 9.10 -29.72 7.28
CA ALA A 347 8.71 -30.35 8.55
C ALA A 347 8.04 -31.73 8.39
N ALA A 348 7.82 -32.20 7.16
CA ALA A 348 7.11 -33.45 6.94
C ALA A 348 7.89 -34.68 7.42
N ASP A 349 7.17 -35.67 7.95
CA ASP A 349 7.76 -36.93 8.40
C ASP A 349 8.42 -37.66 7.22
N VAL A 350 9.66 -38.11 7.42
CA VAL A 350 10.46 -38.83 6.42
C VAL A 350 9.90 -40.24 6.17
N ALA A 351 9.10 -40.78 7.09
CA ALA A 351 8.55 -42.12 6.99
C ALA A 351 7.48 -42.31 5.89
N ASP A 352 6.81 -41.24 5.45
CA ASP A 352 5.76 -41.29 4.43
C ASP A 352 6.19 -40.59 3.13
N PHE A 353 7.03 -41.28 2.34
CA PHE A 353 7.56 -40.75 1.10
C PHE A 353 6.47 -40.36 0.10
N ASP A 354 5.41 -41.17 -0.02
CA ASP A 354 4.35 -40.94 -1.01
C ASP A 354 3.55 -39.68 -0.67
N ALA A 355 3.23 -39.46 0.61
CA ALA A 355 2.57 -38.24 1.05
C ALA A 355 3.45 -37.00 0.83
N VAL A 356 4.75 -37.07 1.15
CA VAL A 356 5.68 -35.95 0.91
C VAL A 356 5.85 -35.67 -0.58
N ASN A 357 5.93 -36.72 -1.40
CA ASN A 357 6.04 -36.57 -2.84
C ASN A 357 4.79 -35.93 -3.46
N TRP A 358 3.60 -36.37 -3.05
CA TRP A 358 2.33 -35.76 -3.47
C TRP A 358 2.25 -34.29 -3.07
N ARG A 359 2.66 -33.96 -1.84
CA ARG A 359 2.69 -32.57 -1.36
C ARG A 359 3.66 -31.72 -2.16
N TYR A 360 4.82 -32.25 -2.51
CA TYR A 360 5.79 -31.54 -3.34
C TYR A 360 5.26 -31.30 -4.77
N GLN A 361 4.56 -32.26 -5.36
CA GLN A 361 3.88 -32.08 -6.66
C GLN A 361 2.79 -30.99 -6.59
N ALA A 362 2.04 -30.92 -5.49
CA ALA A 362 1.06 -29.85 -5.27
C ALA A 362 1.75 -28.47 -5.16
N TYR A 363 2.89 -28.40 -4.47
CA TYR A 363 3.72 -27.19 -4.41
C TYR A 363 4.27 -26.78 -5.79
N GLU A 364 4.71 -27.73 -6.62
CA GLU A 364 5.15 -27.44 -7.99
C GLU A 364 3.99 -26.87 -8.83
N ALA A 365 2.82 -27.50 -8.76
CA ALA A 365 1.63 -27.01 -9.44
C ALA A 365 1.21 -25.58 -8.99
N TYR A 366 1.34 -25.30 -7.68
CA TYR A 366 1.16 -23.94 -7.14
C TYR A 366 2.15 -22.95 -7.77
N CYS A 367 3.45 -23.29 -7.76
CA CYS A 367 4.49 -22.44 -8.32
C CYS A 367 4.31 -22.19 -9.83
N GLU A 368 3.85 -23.19 -10.59
CA GLU A 368 3.53 -23.05 -12.00
C GLU A 368 2.33 -22.12 -12.23
N THR A 369 1.25 -22.33 -11.47
CA THR A 369 0.02 -21.52 -11.55
C THR A 369 0.30 -20.04 -11.30
N HIS A 370 1.13 -19.73 -10.30
CA HIS A 370 1.47 -18.37 -9.93
C HIS A 370 2.79 -17.85 -10.52
N GLN A 371 3.37 -18.58 -11.49
CA GLN A 371 4.57 -18.17 -12.22
C GLN A 371 5.77 -17.82 -11.31
N VAL A 372 5.93 -18.55 -10.20
CA VAL A 372 7.04 -18.35 -9.26
C VAL A 372 8.36 -18.62 -9.96
N SER A 373 9.32 -17.69 -9.87
CA SER A 373 10.63 -17.83 -10.51
C SER A 373 11.42 -19.02 -9.96
N MET A 374 12.15 -19.73 -10.80
CA MET A 374 12.85 -20.97 -10.45
C MET A 374 13.89 -20.80 -9.32
N ASP A 375 14.52 -19.63 -9.23
CA ASP A 375 15.47 -19.27 -8.18
C ASP A 375 14.82 -19.02 -6.82
N GLU A 376 13.52 -18.73 -6.78
CA GLU A 376 12.75 -18.55 -5.55
C GLU A 376 12.11 -19.85 -5.03
N ARG A 377 12.00 -20.89 -5.88
CA ARG A 377 11.37 -22.17 -5.53
C ARG A 377 12.25 -23.01 -4.60
N LEU A 378 11.61 -23.67 -3.63
CA LEU A 378 12.20 -24.73 -2.82
C LEU A 378 12.64 -25.88 -3.72
N GLN A 379 13.95 -26.16 -3.71
CA GLN A 379 14.50 -27.26 -4.48
C GLN A 379 14.07 -28.59 -3.87
N ARG A 380 13.66 -29.54 -4.72
CA ARG A 380 13.29 -30.89 -4.28
C ARG A 380 14.35 -31.55 -3.41
N THR A 381 15.62 -31.33 -3.74
CA THR A 381 16.78 -31.86 -3.02
C THR A 381 16.96 -31.26 -1.63
N SER A 382 16.33 -30.11 -1.34
CA SER A 382 16.32 -29.48 -0.02
C SER A 382 15.28 -30.08 0.92
N VAL A 383 14.29 -30.82 0.40
CA VAL A 383 13.30 -31.54 1.22
C VAL A 383 13.95 -32.82 1.77
N PRO A 384 14.08 -32.99 3.10
CA PRO A 384 14.81 -34.11 3.69
C PRO A 384 14.36 -35.48 3.15
N SER A 385 13.05 -35.71 3.08
CA SER A 385 12.45 -36.97 2.65
C SER A 385 12.58 -37.26 1.15
N LEU A 386 12.87 -36.23 0.32
CA LEU A 386 12.98 -36.36 -1.14
C LEU A 386 14.43 -36.24 -1.63
N ASN A 387 15.36 -35.91 -0.73
CA ASN A 387 16.77 -35.86 -1.04
C ASN A 387 17.28 -37.28 -1.29
N ARG A 388 17.71 -37.59 -2.52
CA ARG A 388 18.22 -38.92 -2.90
C ARG A 388 19.43 -39.37 -2.08
N ARG A 389 20.10 -38.47 -1.33
CA ARG A 389 21.15 -38.85 -0.36
C ARG A 389 20.60 -39.55 0.89
N TRP A 390 19.31 -39.41 1.17
CA TRP A 390 18.61 -40.06 2.27
C TRP A 390 18.04 -41.44 1.91
N HIS A 391 18.32 -41.99 0.73
CA HIS A 391 18.12 -43.41 0.55
C HIS A 391 19.16 -44.17 1.40
N PRO A 392 18.74 -44.92 2.44
CA PRO A 392 19.56 -46.02 2.91
C PRO A 392 19.46 -47.11 1.84
N MET A 393 20.16 -46.96 0.73
CA MET A 393 20.34 -48.06 -0.20
C MET A 393 21.62 -48.78 0.19
N LEU A 394 21.46 -50.05 0.56
CA LEU A 394 22.45 -51.14 0.57
C LEU A 394 23.37 -51.24 1.80
#